data_AF-A0A1Q6YEJ9-F1
#
_entry.id   AF-A0A1Q6YEJ9-F1
#
_cell.length_a   1.000
_cell.length_b   1.000
_cell.length_c   1.000
_cell.angle_alpha   90.00
_cell.angle_beta   90.00
_cell.angle_gamma   90.00
#
_symmetry.space_group_name_H-M   'P 1'
#
loop_
_entity.id
_entity.type
_entity.pdbx_description
1 polymer ?
#
loop_
_entity_poly.entity_id
_entity_poly.type
_entity_poly.pdbx_seq_one_letter_code
_entity_poly.pdbx_strand_id
1 'polypeptide(L)'
;MSDYLLKTEPSEYSFADLQRDKVTVWDGVHNPVALRNLGAMKPGDRLIIYETGDNKSAVGTATVVSVDTSNTKNPAVEIKAGKPLAKSVTLQQIKSNKLFTDSPLVRIGRLSVVPLTPAQYKVLTGD
;
A
#
# COMPACT_ATOMS: atom_id res chain seq x y z
N MET A 1 -1.11 -15.69 0.76
CA MET A 1 -0.70 -14.49 0.02
C MET A 1 -1.78 -13.46 0.25
N SER A 2 -1.39 -12.34 0.84
CA SER A 2 -2.27 -11.24 1.22
C SER A 2 -1.98 -10.03 0.35
N ASP A 3 -2.97 -9.15 0.23
CA ASP A 3 -2.87 -7.93 -0.58
C ASP A 3 -3.03 -6.71 0.32
N TYR A 4 -2.17 -5.71 0.12
CA TYR A 4 -2.24 -4.46 0.86
C TYR A 4 -2.04 -3.25 -0.05
N LEU A 5 -2.51 -2.11 0.44
CA LEU A 5 -2.22 -0.80 -0.12
C LEU A 5 -1.45 0.02 0.90
N LEU A 6 -0.34 0.61 0.46
CA LEU A 6 0.54 1.46 1.25
C LEU A 6 0.42 2.90 0.76
N LYS A 7 0.05 3.81 1.67
CA LYS A 7 -0.04 5.24 1.38
C LYS A 7 1.30 5.92 1.59
N THR A 8 1.65 6.83 0.69
CA THR A 8 2.81 7.72 0.82
C THR A 8 2.46 9.12 0.29
N GLU A 9 3.09 10.15 0.82
CA GLU A 9 3.01 11.51 0.27
C GLU A 9 4.15 11.72 -0.73
N PRO A 10 3.88 12.09 -2.01
CA PRO A 10 4.92 12.21 -3.04
C PRO A 10 6.00 13.24 -2.71
N SER A 11 5.69 14.24 -1.88
CA SER A 11 6.65 15.24 -1.40
C SER A 11 7.65 14.68 -0.38
N GLU A 12 7.34 13.55 0.26
CA GLU A 12 8.21 12.88 1.22
C GLU A 12 8.91 11.67 0.58
N TYR A 13 8.13 10.78 -0.06
CA TYR A 13 8.65 9.61 -0.76
C TYR A 13 7.67 9.14 -1.84
N SER A 14 7.97 9.44 -3.11
CA SER A 14 7.08 9.10 -4.23
C SER A 14 7.23 7.64 -4.69
N PHE A 15 6.29 7.16 -5.52
CA PHE A 15 6.49 5.88 -6.19
C PHE A 15 7.73 5.90 -7.11
N ALA A 16 8.06 7.05 -7.71
CA ALA A 16 9.25 7.20 -8.53
C ALA A 16 10.55 7.03 -7.70
N ASP A 17 10.56 7.52 -6.45
CA ASP A 17 11.67 7.28 -5.52
C ASP A 17 11.82 5.79 -5.21
N LEU A 18 10.71 5.10 -4.90
CA LEU A 18 10.72 3.66 -4.71
C LEU A 18 11.26 2.91 -5.94
N GLN A 19 10.88 3.33 -7.15
CA GLN A 19 11.39 2.72 -8.38
C GLN A 19 12.90 2.95 -8.58
N ARG A 20 13.39 4.14 -8.25
CA ARG A 20 14.83 4.47 -8.30
C ARG A 20 15.62 3.62 -7.31
N ASP A 21 15.13 3.53 -6.06
CA ASP A 21 15.82 2.85 -4.96
C ASP A 21 15.68 1.32 -5.08
N LYS A 22 14.67 0.84 -5.81
CA LYS A 22 14.31 -0.56 -6.09
C LYS A 22 13.81 -1.32 -4.87
N VAL A 23 14.43 -1.14 -3.71
CA VAL A 23 14.08 -1.75 -2.43
C VAL A 23 14.23 -0.69 -1.34
N THR A 24 13.30 -0.65 -0.41
CA THR A 24 13.38 0.22 0.77
C THR A 24 12.72 -0.42 1.98
N VAL A 25 13.06 0.05 3.18
CA VAL A 25 12.29 -0.23 4.39
C VAL A 25 11.09 0.71 4.42
N TRP A 26 9.88 0.15 4.57
CA TRP A 26 8.66 0.94 4.67
C TRP A 26 8.46 1.44 6.10
N ASP A 27 9.07 2.59 6.39
CA ASP A 27 9.07 3.23 7.71
C ASP A 27 8.02 4.36 7.82
N GLY A 28 8.15 5.23 8.84
CA GLY A 28 7.25 6.37 9.06
C GLY A 28 5.82 6.02 9.53
N VAL A 29 5.52 4.73 9.75
CA VAL A 29 4.18 4.29 10.17
C VAL A 29 4.04 4.39 11.68
N HIS A 30 3.05 5.16 12.15
CA HIS A 30 2.80 5.32 13.59
C HIS A 30 1.43 4.80 14.05
N ASN A 31 0.49 4.60 13.12
CA ASN A 31 -0.85 4.12 13.48
C ASN A 31 -0.78 2.65 13.94
N PRO A 32 -1.28 2.28 15.15
CA PRO A 32 -1.17 0.92 15.66
C PRO A 32 -1.85 -0.15 14.79
N VAL A 33 -2.95 0.20 14.10
CA VAL A 33 -3.61 -0.71 13.16
C VAL A 33 -2.76 -0.92 11.92
N ALA A 34 -2.13 0.15 11.41
CA ALA A 34 -1.22 0.07 10.28
C ALA A 34 0.03 -0.76 10.60
N LEU A 35 0.62 -0.55 11.78
CA LEU A 35 1.76 -1.32 12.29
C LEU A 35 1.42 -2.80 12.43
N ARG A 36 0.22 -3.12 12.96
CA ARG A 36 -0.27 -4.51 13.01
C ARG A 36 -0.42 -5.11 11.62
N ASN A 37 -0.90 -4.34 10.64
CA ASN A 37 -1.03 -4.82 9.26
C ASN A 37 0.34 -5.09 8.63
N LEU A 38 1.34 -4.23 8.84
CA LEU A 38 2.73 -4.46 8.42
C LEU A 38 3.30 -5.76 9.03
N GLY A 39 3.15 -5.93 10.34
CA GLY A 39 3.65 -7.12 11.04
C GLY A 39 2.94 -8.42 10.66
N ALA A 40 1.76 -8.33 10.02
CA ALA A 40 1.02 -9.49 9.53
C ALA A 40 1.41 -9.92 8.09
N MET A 41 2.21 -9.11 7.39
CA MET A 41 2.68 -9.40 6.03
C MET A 41 3.68 -10.56 6.02
N LYS A 42 3.88 -11.13 4.83
CA LYS A 42 4.89 -12.15 4.55
C LYS A 42 5.65 -11.83 3.26
N PRO A 43 6.90 -12.29 3.13
CA PRO A 43 7.62 -12.23 1.85
C PRO A 43 6.75 -12.76 0.70
N GLY A 44 6.68 -12.00 -0.40
CA GLY A 44 5.84 -12.32 -1.56
C GLY A 44 4.41 -11.77 -1.50
N ASP A 45 3.95 -11.20 -0.39
CA ASP A 45 2.67 -10.50 -0.35
C ASP A 45 2.68 -9.29 -1.30
N ARG A 46 1.54 -9.05 -1.96
CA ARG A 46 1.43 -8.06 -3.02
C ARG A 46 0.98 -6.73 -2.48
N LEU A 47 1.56 -5.67 -3.02
CA LEU A 47 1.35 -4.32 -2.53
C LEU A 47 0.91 -3.41 -3.68
N ILE A 48 0.03 -2.46 -3.36
CA ILE A 48 -0.28 -1.30 -4.17
C ILE A 48 0.31 -0.06 -3.49
N ILE A 49 1.06 0.74 -4.23
CA ILE A 49 1.50 2.06 -3.79
C ILE A 49 0.44 3.08 -4.15
N TYR A 50 -0.01 3.81 -3.14
CA TYR A 50 -1.03 4.84 -3.24
C TYR A 50 -0.44 6.17 -2.81
N GLU A 51 -0.43 7.13 -3.72
CA GLU A 51 -0.07 8.49 -3.38
C GLU A 51 -1.27 9.18 -2.71
N THR A 52 -0.99 10.01 -1.70
CA THR A 52 -1.98 10.82 -0.99
C THR A 52 -1.57 12.29 -1.00
N GLY A 53 -2.34 13.15 -0.32
CA GLY A 53 -2.18 14.61 -0.39
C GLY A 53 -2.86 15.15 -1.64
N ASP A 54 -2.10 15.80 -2.52
CA ASP A 54 -2.60 16.38 -3.77
C ASP A 54 -2.90 15.33 -4.84
N ASN A 55 -2.15 14.22 -4.84
CA ASN A 55 -2.32 13.12 -5.79
C ASN A 55 -2.97 11.91 -5.12
N LYS A 56 -4.31 11.86 -5.03
CA LYS A 56 -5.03 10.78 -4.32
C LYS A 56 -5.30 9.55 -5.20
N SER A 57 -4.27 8.78 -5.52
CA SER A 57 -4.36 7.71 -6.52
C SER A 57 -3.48 6.50 -6.21
N ALA A 58 -3.95 5.29 -6.57
CA ALA A 58 -3.10 4.12 -6.72
C ALA A 58 -2.25 4.29 -7.99
N VAL A 59 -0.94 4.12 -7.89
CA VAL A 59 0.02 4.47 -8.97
C VAL A 59 0.91 3.32 -9.43
N GLY A 60 1.19 2.34 -8.55
CA GLY A 60 2.12 1.27 -8.86
C GLY A 60 1.97 0.05 -7.97
N THR A 61 2.63 -1.03 -8.36
CA THR A 61 2.73 -2.25 -7.56
C THR A 61 4.05 -2.30 -6.79
N ALA A 62 4.07 -3.10 -5.74
CA ALA A 62 5.27 -3.49 -4.99
C ALA A 62 5.09 -4.90 -4.41
N THR A 63 6.13 -5.44 -3.79
CA THR A 63 6.09 -6.77 -3.16
C THR A 63 6.89 -6.75 -1.87
N VAL A 64 6.40 -7.45 -0.85
CA VAL A 64 7.13 -7.61 0.41
C VAL A 64 8.37 -8.49 0.18
N VAL A 65 9.53 -8.02 0.63
CA VAL A 65 10.81 -8.75 0.57
C VAL A 65 11.06 -9.46 1.88
N SER A 66 10.98 -8.73 3.00
CA SER A 66 11.27 -9.25 4.34
C SER A 66 10.37 -8.57 5.37
N VAL A 67 10.16 -9.24 6.50
CA VAL A 67 9.40 -8.73 7.65
C VAL A 67 10.14 -9.14 8.91
N ASP A 68 10.61 -8.17 9.68
CA ASP A 68 11.19 -8.35 11.01
C ASP A 68 10.25 -7.81 12.08
N THR A 69 9.75 -8.69 12.93
CA THR A 69 8.83 -8.38 14.03
C THR A 69 9.50 -8.44 15.40
N SER A 70 10.83 -8.51 15.47
CA SER A 70 11.60 -8.48 16.72
C SER A 70 11.22 -7.28 17.61
N ASN A 71 10.97 -6.13 16.99
CA ASN A 71 10.27 -5.02 17.62
C ASN A 71 8.75 -5.15 17.42
N THR A 72 8.07 -5.69 18.43
CA THR A 72 6.61 -5.92 18.41
C THR A 72 5.77 -4.65 18.24
N LYS A 73 6.34 -3.47 18.48
CA LYS A 73 5.66 -2.18 18.30
C LYS A 73 5.94 -1.53 16.96
N ASN A 74 7.04 -1.89 16.29
CA ASN A 74 7.45 -1.28 15.04
C ASN A 74 8.13 -2.32 14.14
N PRO A 75 7.35 -3.16 13.43
CA PRO A 75 7.93 -4.15 12.54
C PRO A 75 8.66 -3.46 11.37
N ALA A 76 9.87 -3.93 11.06
CA ALA A 76 10.61 -3.47 9.90
C ALA A 76 10.21 -4.32 8.70
N VAL A 77 9.67 -3.67 7.66
CA VAL A 77 9.20 -4.35 6.44
C VAL A 77 9.97 -3.80 5.25
N GLU A 78 10.75 -4.64 4.58
CA GLU A 78 11.35 -4.26 3.30
C GLU A 78 10.39 -4.56 2.16
N ILE A 79 10.25 -3.60 1.25
CA ILE A 79 9.45 -3.75 0.04
C ILE A 79 10.30 -3.52 -1.20
N LYS A 80 9.93 -4.17 -2.29
CA LYS A 80 10.54 -4.02 -3.61
C LYS A 80 9.57 -3.34 -4.56
N ALA A 81 10.08 -2.37 -5.32
CA ALA A 81 9.35 -1.72 -6.39
C ALA A 81 8.86 -2.73 -7.44
N GLY A 82 7.59 -2.61 -7.81
CA GLY A 82 6.99 -3.31 -8.94
C GLY A 82 6.91 -2.42 -10.17
N LYS A 83 5.82 -2.56 -10.92
CA LYS A 83 5.56 -1.81 -12.16
C LYS A 83 4.54 -0.70 -11.90
N PRO A 84 4.57 0.40 -12.67
CA PRO A 84 3.46 1.35 -12.69
C PRO A 84 2.17 0.65 -13.09
N LEU A 85 1.05 1.12 -12.55
CA LEU A 85 -0.27 0.71 -13.04
C LEU A 85 -0.47 1.27 -14.45
N ALA A 86 -1.12 0.49 -15.33
CA ALA A 86 -1.40 0.93 -16.70
C ALA A 86 -2.20 2.25 -16.73
N LYS A 87 -3.09 2.41 -15.74
CA LYS A 87 -3.76 3.68 -15.44
C LYS A 87 -3.80 3.84 -13.92
N SER A 88 -3.42 5.02 -13.43
CA SER A 88 -3.60 5.34 -12.01
C SER A 88 -5.08 5.31 -11.65
N VAL A 89 -5.42 4.74 -10.50
CA VAL A 89 -6.82 4.65 -10.04
C VAL A 89 -7.05 5.66 -8.93
N THR A 90 -7.86 6.68 -9.19
CA THR A 90 -8.10 7.78 -8.25
C THR A 90 -9.01 7.37 -7.10
N LEU A 91 -8.95 8.09 -5.97
CA LEU A 91 -9.86 7.88 -4.85
C LEU A 91 -11.34 7.97 -5.26
N GLN A 92 -11.65 8.86 -6.21
CA GLN A 92 -13.01 9.01 -6.73
C GLN A 92 -13.46 7.73 -7.44
N GLN A 93 -12.63 7.18 -8.33
CA GLN A 93 -12.92 5.93 -9.02
C GLN A 93 -13.06 4.76 -8.05
N ILE A 94 -12.19 4.69 -7.02
CA ILE A 94 -12.27 3.69 -5.96
C ILE A 94 -13.60 3.79 -5.22
N LYS A 95 -14.00 5.00 -4.79
CA LYS A 95 -15.27 5.24 -4.07
C LYS A 95 -16.52 4.92 -4.90
N SER A 96 -16.45 5.07 -6.22
CA SER A 96 -17.54 4.71 -7.12
C SER A 96 -17.69 3.20 -7.33
N ASN A 97 -16.69 2.40 -6.95
CA ASN A 97 -16.75 0.95 -7.09
C ASN A 97 -17.35 0.30 -5.83
N LYS A 98 -18.45 -0.45 -6.01
CA LYS A 98 -19.17 -1.14 -4.92
C LYS A 98 -18.30 -2.07 -4.08
N LEU A 99 -17.24 -2.65 -4.67
CA LEU A 99 -16.29 -3.51 -3.95
C LEU A 99 -15.50 -2.80 -2.85
N PHE A 100 -15.46 -1.46 -2.87
CA PHE A 100 -14.74 -0.65 -1.89
C PHE A 100 -15.64 0.02 -0.86
N THR A 101 -16.96 -0.18 -0.92
CA THR A 101 -17.94 0.46 -0.01
C THR A 101 -17.56 0.29 1.46
N ASP A 102 -17.12 -0.91 1.84
CA ASP A 102 -16.71 -1.25 3.20
C ASP A 102 -15.19 -1.39 3.35
N SER A 103 -14.42 -1.00 2.32
CA SER A 103 -12.96 -1.03 2.39
C SER A 103 -12.45 -0.06 3.46
N PRO A 104 -11.45 -0.46 4.27
CA PRO A 104 -10.79 0.45 5.20
C PRO A 104 -10.20 1.69 4.49
N LEU A 105 -9.87 1.60 3.20
CA LEU A 105 -9.42 2.73 2.39
C LEU A 105 -10.46 3.86 2.33
N VAL A 106 -11.74 3.49 2.23
CA VAL A 106 -12.87 4.43 2.12
C VAL A 106 -13.40 4.82 3.50
N ARG A 107 -13.51 3.85 4.41
CA ARG A 107 -14.11 4.02 5.74
C ARG A 107 -13.15 4.64 6.77
N ILE A 108 -11.84 4.42 6.64
CA ILE A 108 -10.82 4.80 7.63
C ILE A 108 -9.74 5.64 6.95
N GLY A 109 -10.04 6.91 6.66
CA GLY A 109 -9.17 7.78 5.86
C GLY A 109 -7.72 7.91 6.36
N ARG A 110 -7.51 7.87 7.68
CA ARG A 110 -6.19 7.99 8.33
C ARG A 110 -5.37 6.69 8.36
N LEU A 111 -5.90 5.57 7.87
CA LEU A 111 -5.15 4.31 7.80
C LEU A 111 -4.22 4.32 6.58
N SER A 112 -2.90 4.21 6.81
CA SER A 112 -1.87 4.24 5.76
C SER A 112 -1.50 2.86 5.20
N VAL A 113 -1.72 1.80 5.98
CA VAL A 113 -1.49 0.41 5.56
C VAL A 113 -2.84 -0.30 5.57
N VAL A 114 -3.40 -0.49 4.38
CA VAL A 114 -4.79 -0.89 4.17
C VAL A 114 -4.83 -2.33 3.63
N PRO A 115 -5.49 -3.28 4.29
CA PRO A 115 -5.70 -4.60 3.71
C PRO A 115 -6.67 -4.51 2.53
N LEU A 116 -6.36 -5.25 1.48
CA LEU A 116 -7.20 -5.40 0.29
C LEU A 116 -7.73 -6.83 0.20
N THR A 117 -8.94 -6.97 -0.32
CA THR A 117 -9.39 -8.27 -0.80
C THR A 117 -8.77 -8.58 -2.17
N PRO A 118 -8.68 -9.86 -2.59
CA PRO A 118 -8.19 -10.20 -3.92
C PRO A 118 -8.96 -9.51 -5.06
N ALA A 119 -10.28 -9.32 -4.88
CA ALA A 119 -11.12 -8.62 -5.84
C ALA A 119 -10.79 -7.12 -5.90
N GLN A 120 -10.51 -6.48 -4.76
CA GLN A 120 -10.08 -5.08 -4.72
C GLN A 120 -8.70 -4.90 -5.37
N TYR A 121 -7.76 -5.79 -5.09
CA TYR A 121 -6.44 -5.78 -5.73
C TYR A 121 -6.57 -5.87 -7.25
N LYS A 122 -7.36 -6.84 -7.75
CA LYS A 122 -7.62 -7.04 -9.18
C LYS A 122 -8.20 -5.80 -9.87
N VAL A 123 -9.14 -5.10 -9.22
CA VAL A 123 -9.67 -3.82 -9.73
C VAL A 123 -8.58 -2.76 -9.88
N LEU A 124 -7.63 -2.70 -8.94
CA LEU A 124 -6.56 -1.70 -8.97
C LEU A 124 -5.49 -2.04 -10.02
N THR A 125 -5.18 -3.32 -10.21
CA THR A 125 -4.17 -3.74 -11.21
C THR A 125 -4.72 -3.86 -12.63
N GLY A 126 -6.03 -4.07 -12.79
CA GLY A 126 -6.64 -4.34 -14.08
C GLY A 126 -6.39 -5.76 -14.60
N ASP A 127 -5.96 -6.68 -13.73
CA ASP A 127 -5.85 -8.12 -14.02
C ASP A 127 -7.22 -8.79 -14.15
#